data_AF-A0A946AE88-F1
#
_entry.id   AF-A0A946AE88-F1
#
_cell.length_a   1.000
_cell.length_b   1.000
_cell.length_c   1.000
_cell.angle_alpha   90.00
_cell.angle_beta   90.00
_cell.angle_gamma   90.00
#
_symmetry.space_group_name_H-M   'P 1'
#
loop_
_entity.id
_entity.type
_entity.pdbx_description
1 polymer ?
#
loop_
_entity_poly.entity_id
_entity_poly.type
_entity_poly.pdbx_seq_one_letter_code
_entity_poly.pdbx_strand_id
1 'polypeptide(L)' 'MTLRVVGAGLGRTGTASLKKALEHLLGGTCHHMFEVDEKQVPVWADAAEGRIPTGMIS' A
#
# COMPACT_ATOMS: atom_id res chain seq x y z
N MET A 1 -5.41 -12.12 6.70
CA MET A 1 -4.22 -12.42 5.87
C MET A 1 -3.05 -11.66 6.47
N THR A 2 -1.89 -12.30 6.68
CA THR A 2 -0.68 -11.60 7.16
C THR A 2 0.06 -10.94 5.99
N LEU A 3 0.75 -9.83 6.25
CA LEU A 3 1.61 -9.18 5.25
C LEU A 3 2.78 -10.12 4.89
N ARG A 4 3.00 -10.37 3.59
CA ARG A 4 4.04 -11.30 3.10
C ARG A 4 5.22 -10.63 2.41
N VAL A 5 5.01 -9.50 1.74
CA VAL A 5 6.01 -8.81 0.92
C VAL A 5 5.87 -7.31 1.10
N VAL A 6 7.01 -6.61 1.21
CA VAL A 6 7.10 -5.14 1.18
C VAL A 6 7.91 -4.73 -0.05
N GLY A 7 7.30 -4.01 -0.99
CA GLY A 7 7.98 -3.48 -2.17
C GLY A 7 8.53 -2.08 -1.92
N ALA A 8 9.85 -1.92 -1.77
CA ALA A 8 10.50 -0.64 -1.51
C ALA A 8 10.84 0.17 -2.80
N GLY A 9 10.34 -0.26 -3.96
CA GLY A 9 10.59 0.41 -5.25
C GLY A 9 9.83 1.73 -5.38
N LEU A 10 10.47 2.73 -5.99
CA LEU A 10 9.86 4.04 -6.23
C LEU A 10 8.80 3.98 -7.34
N GLY A 11 8.00 5.05 -7.44
CA GLY A 11 7.06 5.21 -8.54
C GLY A 11 7.75 5.05 -9.90
N ARG A 12 7.06 4.39 -10.84
CA ARG A 12 7.51 4.16 -12.23
C ARG A 12 8.66 3.17 -12.41
N THR A 13 9.11 2.47 -11.37
CA THR A 13 10.11 1.39 -11.49
C THR A 13 9.48 0.00 -11.65
N GLY A 14 8.36 -0.11 -12.38
CA GLY A 14 7.65 -1.37 -12.59
C GLY A 14 6.71 -1.83 -11.46
N THR A 15 6.36 -0.94 -10.51
CA THR A 15 5.50 -1.26 -9.35
C THR A 15 4.13 -1.82 -9.73
N ALA A 16 3.54 -1.34 -10.82
CA ALA A 16 2.25 -1.83 -11.33
C ALA A 16 2.33 -3.27 -11.86
N SER A 17 3.43 -3.61 -12.56
CA SER A 17 3.67 -4.99 -13.03
C SER A 17 3.94 -5.92 -11.86
N LEU A 18 4.71 -5.45 -10.85
CA LEU A 18 4.98 -6.20 -9.63
C LEU A 18 3.70 -6.51 -8.84
N LYS A 19 2.79 -5.53 -8.66
CA LYS A 19 1.47 -5.74 -8.03
C LYS A 19 0.75 -6.93 -8.67
N LYS A 20 0.56 -6.90 -9.99
CA LYS A 20 -0.17 -7.94 -10.74
C LYS A 20 0.49 -9.32 -10.58
N ALA A 21 1.82 -9.38 -10.64
CA ALA A 21 2.56 -10.62 -10.46
C ALA A 21 2.34 -11.20 -9.04
N LEU A 22 2.38 -10.36 -8.00
CA LEU A 22 2.14 -10.80 -6.63
C LEU A 22 0.70 -11.27 -6.42
N GLU A 23 -0.29 -10.58 -6.99
CA GLU A 23 -1.70 -11.00 -6.91
C GLU A 23 -1.92 -12.37 -7.56
N HIS A 24 -1.31 -12.59 -8.73
CA HIS A 24 -1.36 -13.87 -9.44
C HIS A 24 -0.66 -15.01 -8.67
N LEU A 25 0.57 -14.77 -8.20
CA LEU A 25 1.39 -15.81 -7.57
C LEU A 25 0.94 -16.13 -6.14
N LEU A 26 0.43 -15.14 -5.41
CA LEU A 26 0.13 -15.27 -3.98
C LEU A 26 -1.36 -15.39 -3.67
N GLY A 27 -2.24 -15.22 -4.67
CA GLY A 27 -3.68 -15.45 -4.54
C GLY A 27 -4.38 -14.51 -3.56
N GLY A 28 -3.99 -13.23 -3.53
CA GLY A 28 -4.57 -12.22 -2.64
C GLY A 28 -4.40 -10.81 -3.18
N THR A 29 -4.90 -9.81 -2.46
CA THR A 29 -4.77 -8.40 -2.86
C THR A 29 -3.35 -7.87 -2.62
N CYS A 30 -2.94 -6.91 -3.45
CA CYS A 30 -1.68 -6.18 -3.27
C CYS A 30 -1.97 -4.67 -3.26
N HIS A 31 -1.62 -3.99 -2.16
CA HIS A 31 -1.82 -2.54 -2.05
C HIS A 31 -0.89 -1.79 -3.02
N HIS A 32 -1.44 -0.81 -3.73
CA HIS A 32 -0.73 0.03 -4.70
C HIS A 32 -1.43 1.40 -4.76
N MET A 33 -0.73 2.43 -5.25
CA MET A 33 -1.29 3.79 -5.40
C MET A 33 -2.61 3.85 -6.20
N PHE A 34 -2.90 2.85 -7.04
CA PHE A 34 -4.17 2.78 -7.79
C PHE A 34 -5.37 2.44 -6.92
N GLU A 35 -5.15 1.87 -5.75
CA GLU A 35 -6.18 1.46 -4.79
C GLU A 35 -6.37 2.52 -3.68
N VAL A 36 -5.62 3.63 -3.72
CA VAL A 36 -5.72 4.69 -2.71
C VAL A 36 -6.90 5.59 -3.05
N ASP A 37 -7.86 5.68 -2.14
CA ASP A 37 -9.00 6.60 -2.24
C ASP A 37 -8.80 7.88 -1.40
N GLU A 38 -9.71 8.86 -1.56
CA GLU A 38 -9.66 10.15 -0.86
C GLU A 38 -9.72 10.02 0.67
N LYS A 39 -10.37 8.97 1.19
CA LYS A 39 -10.52 8.75 2.65
C LYS A 39 -9.22 8.24 3.27
N GLN A 40 -8.36 7.59 2.47
CA GLN A 40 -7.07 7.10 2.91
C GLN A 40 -5.98 8.17 2.89
N VAL A 41 -6.18 9.27 2.16
CA VAL A 41 -5.18 10.34 2.04
C VAL A 41 -4.75 10.91 3.40
N PRO A 42 -5.66 11.25 4.35
CA PRO A 42 -5.25 11.76 5.66
C PRO A 42 -4.42 10.76 6.47
N VAL A 43 -4.77 9.47 6.39
CA VAL A 43 -4.05 8.38 7.10
C VAL A 43 -2.61 8.27 6.61
N TRP A 44 -2.42 8.31 5.29
CA TRP A 44 -1.07 8.27 4.69
C TRP A 44 -0.27 9.54 4.93
N ALA A 45 -0.93 10.71 4.95
CA ALA A 45 -0.28 11.98 5.27
C ALA A 45 0.26 11.99 6.72
N ASP A 46 -0.55 11.55 7.69
CA ASP A 46 -0.11 11.42 9.09
C ASP A 46 1.10 10.49 9.23
N ALA A 47 1.07 9.31 8.58
CA ALA A 47 2.16 8.35 8.62
C ALA A 47 3.46 8.92 8.02
N ALA A 48 3.37 9.66 6.90
CA ALA A 48 4.52 10.28 6.25
C ALA A 48 5.18 11.36 7.12
N GLU A 49 4.40 12.04 7.97
CA GLU A 49 4.88 13.01 8.94
C GLU A 49 5.33 12.38 10.27
N GLY A 50 5.30 11.04 10.39
CA GLY A 50 5.67 10.32 11.61
C GLY A 50 4.63 10.40 12.73
N ARG A 51 3.40 10.82 12.43
CA ARG A 51 2.28 10.77 13.37
C ARG A 51 1.62 9.39 13.36
N ILE A 52 1.02 9.01 14.48
CA ILE A 52 0.17 7.81 14.53
C ILE A 52 -1.11 8.13 13.75
N PRO A 53 -1.46 7.40 12.68
CA PRO A 53 -2.63 7.73 11.88
C PRO A 53 -3.92 7.58 12.70
N THR A 54 -4.73 8.64 12.68
CA THR A 54 -5.90 8.83 13.56
C THR A 54 -7.02 7.79 13.36
N GLY A 55 -6.95 6.95 12.32
CA GLY A 55 -7.90 5.86 12.04
C GLY A 55 -7.42 4.44 12.38
N MET A 56 -6.22 4.27 12.95
CA MET A 56 -5.62 2.96 13.24
C MET A 56 -5.80 2.48 14.69
N ILE A 57 -6.39 3.32 15.55
CA ILE A 57 -6.51 3.12 17.01
C ILE A 57 -7.96 3.01 17.52
N SER A 58 -8.92 2.71 16.62
CA SER A 58 -10.28 2.31 17.03
C SER A 58 -10.42 0.81 17.15
#